data_AF-A0A2A8V140-F1
#
_entry.id   AF-A0A2A8V140-F1
#
_cell.length_a   1.000
_cell.length_b   1.000
_cell.length_c   1.000
_cell.angle_alpha   90.00
_cell.angle_beta   90.00
_cell.angle_gamma   90.00
#
_symmetry.space_group_name_H-M   'P 1'
#
loop_
_entity.id
_entity.type
_entity.pdbx_description
1 polymer ?
#
loop_
_entity_poly.entity_id
_entity_poly.type
_entity_poly.pdbx_seq_one_letter_code
_entity_poly.pdbx_strand_id
1 'polypeptide(L)'
;MSNKRMSLSEEGKQILDDVVNLLEVDRPHAIKIALAKGIAVCTNPSLEAITGGNKWTIPDNIIKEKEFILFKHLIINEAERSLNDEELHQYMIAYIEYGLRTIKDLKNQKASMEDVRLMVL
;
A
#
# COMPACT_ATOMS: atom_id res chain seq x y z
N MET A 1 12.94 -16.04 -11.31
CA MET A 1 12.76 -14.72 -10.67
C MET A 1 11.89 -13.89 -11.60
N SER A 2 10.60 -14.18 -11.62
CA SER A 2 9.62 -13.46 -12.44
C SER A 2 8.83 -12.61 -11.46
N ASN A 3 9.04 -11.29 -11.48
CA ASN A 3 8.15 -10.37 -10.78
C ASN A 3 6.75 -10.63 -11.32
N LYS A 4 5.90 -11.30 -10.54
CA LYS A 4 4.53 -11.59 -10.93
C LYS A 4 3.79 -10.24 -10.95
N ARG A 5 3.09 -9.94 -12.03
CA ARG A 5 2.36 -8.67 -12.21
C ARG A 5 1.41 -8.43 -11.03
N MET A 6 1.78 -7.52 -10.15
CA MET A 6 0.93 -7.11 -9.03
C MET A 6 -0.19 -6.24 -9.55
N SER A 7 -1.40 -6.43 -9.05
CA SER A 7 -2.58 -5.68 -9.50
C SER A 7 -3.28 -5.06 -8.30
N LEU A 8 -3.46 -3.74 -8.33
CA LEU A 8 -4.27 -2.99 -7.37
C LEU A 8 -5.73 -2.94 -7.82
N SER A 9 -6.63 -2.71 -6.87
CA SER A 9 -8.00 -2.32 -7.19
C SER A 9 -8.04 -0.98 -7.93
N GLU A 10 -9.11 -0.75 -8.67
CA GLU A 10 -9.40 0.56 -9.27
C GLU A 10 -9.46 1.67 -8.22
N GLU A 11 -10.08 1.39 -7.08
CA GLU A 11 -10.09 2.29 -5.92
C GLU A 11 -8.67 2.54 -5.43
N GLY A 12 -7.87 1.50 -5.20
CA GLY A 12 -6.47 1.60 -4.78
C GLY A 12 -5.63 2.45 -5.74
N LYS A 13 -5.87 2.35 -7.05
CA LYS A 13 -5.23 3.23 -8.04
C LYS A 13 -5.62 4.69 -7.87
N GLN A 14 -6.91 4.99 -7.68
CA GLN A 14 -7.37 6.37 -7.45
C GLN A 14 -6.74 6.95 -6.18
N ILE A 15 -6.70 6.16 -5.09
CA ILE A 15 -6.05 6.57 -3.85
C ILE A 15 -4.55 6.77 -4.05
N LEU A 16 -3.89 5.92 -4.83
CA LEU A 16 -2.48 6.08 -5.16
C LEU A 16 -2.22 7.40 -5.90
N ASP A 17 -3.04 7.75 -6.89
CA ASP A 17 -2.91 9.01 -7.61
C ASP A 17 -3.14 10.22 -6.69
N ASP A 18 -4.09 10.13 -5.75
CA ASP A 18 -4.29 11.14 -4.71
C ASP A 18 -3.09 11.26 -3.76
N VAL A 19 -2.49 10.14 -3.37
CA VAL A 19 -1.32 10.09 -2.48
C VAL A 19 -0.07 10.64 -3.18
N VAL A 20 0.10 10.36 -4.47
CA VAL A 20 1.16 10.94 -5.31
C VAL A 20 1.07 12.46 -5.30
N ASN A 21 -0.13 13.01 -5.52
CA ASN A 21 -0.36 14.45 -5.49
C ASN A 21 -0.21 15.03 -4.08
N LEU A 22 -0.67 14.32 -3.05
CA LEU A 22 -0.61 14.76 -1.66
C LEU A 22 0.82 14.87 -1.14
N LEU A 23 1.66 13.90 -1.47
CA LEU A 23 3.04 13.81 -0.97
C LEU A 23 4.07 14.42 -1.92
N GLU A 24 3.63 14.85 -3.12
CA GLU A 24 4.50 15.40 -4.18
C GLU A 24 5.66 14.45 -4.55
N VAL A 25 5.38 13.14 -4.59
CA VAL A 25 6.38 12.09 -4.90
C VAL A 25 6.03 11.35 -6.18
N ASP A 26 7.02 10.71 -6.80
CA ASP A 26 6.76 9.83 -7.94
C ASP A 26 5.96 8.58 -7.52
N ARG A 27 5.18 8.04 -8.47
CA ARG A 27 4.33 6.86 -8.24
C ARG A 27 5.08 5.66 -7.64
N PRO A 28 6.30 5.31 -8.09
CA PRO A 28 7.13 4.30 -7.42
C PRO A 28 7.37 4.57 -5.93
N HIS A 29 7.68 5.83 -5.56
CA HIS A 29 7.85 6.21 -4.15
C HIS A 29 6.55 6.09 -3.37
N ALA A 30 5.44 6.57 -3.91
CA ALA A 30 4.13 6.50 -3.26
C ALA A 30 3.75 5.04 -2.93
N ILE A 31 4.02 4.09 -3.84
CA ILE A 31 3.81 2.65 -3.61
C ILE A 31 4.68 2.15 -2.47
N LYS A 32 5.96 2.55 -2.40
CA LYS A 32 6.86 2.15 -1.31
C LYS A 32 6.42 2.71 0.04
N ILE A 33 5.98 3.96 0.08
CA ILE A 33 5.45 4.60 1.28
C ILE A 33 4.18 3.86 1.73
N ALA A 34 3.28 3.56 0.81
CA ALA A 34 2.08 2.79 1.10
C ALA A 34 2.42 1.40 1.65
N LEU A 35 3.35 0.68 1.02
CA LEU A 35 3.80 -0.64 1.49
C LEU A 35 4.38 -0.56 2.91
N ALA A 36 5.30 0.36 3.16
CA ALA A 36 5.91 0.56 4.48
C ALA A 36 4.86 0.94 5.54
N LYS A 37 3.92 1.82 5.18
CA LYS A 37 2.82 2.23 6.05
C LYS A 37 1.87 1.07 6.35
N GLY A 38 1.56 0.25 5.35
CA GLY A 38 0.75 -0.96 5.49
C GLY A 38 1.37 -1.94 6.46
N ILE A 39 2.65 -2.26 6.30
CA ILE A 39 3.40 -3.16 7.19
C ILE A 39 3.40 -2.60 8.63
N ALA A 40 3.57 -1.29 8.80
CA ALA A 40 3.67 -0.68 10.13
C ALA A 40 2.34 -0.61 10.91
N VAL A 41 1.19 -0.71 10.23
CA VAL A 41 -0.14 -0.49 10.85
C VAL A 41 -1.02 -1.73 10.82
N CYS A 42 -0.85 -2.60 9.82
CA CYS A 42 -1.67 -3.79 9.65
C CYS A 42 -0.97 -5.02 10.20
N THR A 43 -1.42 -5.53 11.33
CA THR A 43 -1.04 -6.87 11.78
C THR A 43 -1.98 -7.88 11.12
N ASN A 44 -1.46 -8.70 10.21
CA ASN A 44 -2.17 -9.73 9.45
C ASN A 44 -3.21 -9.19 8.43
N PRO A 45 -2.77 -8.71 7.25
CA PRO A 45 -3.67 -8.19 6.22
C PRO A 45 -4.53 -9.30 5.60
N SER A 46 -5.75 -8.96 5.20
CA SER A 46 -6.59 -9.88 4.41
C SER A 46 -5.94 -10.11 3.04
N LEU A 47 -5.62 -11.36 2.75
CA LEU A 47 -5.08 -11.80 1.46
C LEU A 47 -6.19 -12.14 0.45
N GLU A 48 -7.46 -11.90 0.81
CA GLU A 48 -8.56 -12.13 -0.10
C GLU A 48 -8.32 -11.36 -1.40
N ALA A 49 -8.30 -12.11 -2.50
CA ALA A 49 -8.15 -11.51 -3.82
C ALA A 49 -9.30 -10.51 -4.02
N ILE A 50 -8.98 -9.33 -4.54
CA ILE A 50 -9.98 -8.35 -4.92
C ILE A 50 -10.85 -8.98 -6.02
N THR A 51 -12.02 -9.47 -5.62
CA THR A 51 -13.02 -10.10 -6.49
C THR A 51 -13.98 -9.02 -6.99
N GLY A 52 -13.81 -8.63 -8.27
CA GLY A 52 -14.65 -7.64 -8.93
C GLY A 52 -13.95 -6.27 -9.12
N GLY A 53 -14.19 -5.66 -10.29
CA GLY A 53 -13.65 -4.33 -10.66
C GLY A 53 -12.47 -4.38 -11.65
N ASN A 54 -12.18 -3.22 -12.27
CA ASN A 54 -10.98 -3.06 -13.08
C ASN A 54 -9.74 -3.18 -12.20
N LYS A 55 -8.75 -3.96 -12.65
CA LYS A 55 -7.48 -4.14 -11.95
C LYS A 55 -6.42 -3.28 -12.61
N TRP A 56 -5.75 -2.44 -11.84
CA TRP A 56 -4.61 -1.67 -12.35
C TRP A 56 -3.33 -2.43 -12.07
N THR A 57 -2.62 -2.84 -13.12
CA THR A 57 -1.34 -3.54 -12.98
C THR A 57 -0.24 -2.57 -12.62
N ILE A 58 0.43 -2.84 -11.51
CA ILE A 58 1.64 -2.15 -11.08
C ILE A 58 2.75 -2.47 -12.09
N PRO A 59 3.41 -1.46 -12.68
CA PRO A 59 4.57 -1.66 -13.54
C PRO A 59 5.66 -2.51 -12.86
N ASP A 60 6.31 -3.35 -13.65
CA ASP A 60 7.44 -4.15 -13.17
C ASP A 60 8.61 -3.25 -12.72
N ASN A 61 9.40 -3.74 -11.76
CA ASN A 61 10.63 -3.10 -11.27
C ASN A 61 10.45 -1.77 -10.50
N ILE A 62 9.30 -1.55 -9.86
CA ILE A 62 9.08 -0.39 -8.98
C ILE A 62 9.91 -0.47 -7.68
N ILE A 63 10.08 -1.68 -7.14
CA ILE A 63 10.87 -1.93 -5.94
C ILE A 63 12.19 -2.55 -6.37
N LYS A 64 13.31 -1.88 -6.07
CA LYS A 64 14.64 -2.39 -6.43
C LYS A 64 15.02 -3.58 -5.54
N GLU A 65 15.94 -4.41 -6.03
CA GLU A 65 16.35 -5.68 -5.39
C GLU A 65 16.66 -5.58 -3.88
N LYS A 66 17.41 -4.55 -3.46
CA LYS A 66 17.73 -4.34 -2.03
C LYS A 66 16.50 -3.99 -1.19
N GLU A 67 15.61 -3.15 -1.72
CA GLU A 67 14.39 -2.75 -1.03
C GLU A 67 13.40 -3.93 -0.96
N PHE A 68 13.35 -4.75 -2.02
CA PHE A 68 12.54 -5.94 -2.06
C PHE A 68 12.94 -6.94 -0.97
N ILE A 69 14.25 -7.16 -0.78
CA ILE A 69 14.77 -8.01 0.30
C ILE A 69 14.35 -7.47 1.68
N LEU A 70 14.46 -6.16 1.89
CA LEU A 70 14.02 -5.52 3.14
C LEU A 70 12.53 -5.78 3.41
N PHE A 71 11.66 -5.48 2.44
CA PHE A 71 10.22 -5.70 2.59
C PHE A 71 9.88 -7.17 2.78
N LYS A 72 10.59 -8.08 2.09
CA LYS A 72 10.44 -9.53 2.29
C LYS A 72 10.71 -9.93 3.74
N HIS A 73 11.80 -9.46 4.33
CA HIS A 73 12.12 -9.77 5.72
C HIS A 73 11.08 -9.22 6.70
N LEU A 74 10.61 -7.98 6.47
CA LEU A 74 9.58 -7.38 7.32
C LEU A 74 8.26 -8.15 7.26
N ILE A 75 7.82 -8.52 6.05
CA ILE A 75 6.58 -9.28 5.84
C ILE A 75 6.68 -10.68 6.46
N ILE A 76 7.81 -11.38 6.31
CA ILE A 76 8.03 -12.70 6.93
C ILE A 76 8.00 -12.59 8.45
N ASN A 77 8.58 -11.53 9.01
CA ASN A 77 8.57 -11.29 10.44
C ASN A 77 7.14 -11.05 10.96
N GLU A 78 6.34 -10.25 10.26
CA GLU A 78 4.94 -9.99 10.61
C GLU A 78 4.03 -11.21 10.41
N ALA A 79 4.31 -12.05 9.41
CA ALA A 79 3.53 -13.25 9.14
C ALA A 79 3.89 -14.43 10.07
N GLU A 80 4.97 -14.31 10.86
CA GLU A 80 5.53 -15.33 11.75
C GLU A 80 5.73 -16.71 11.09
N ARG A 81 5.83 -16.75 9.75
CA ARG A 81 5.93 -17.97 8.95
C ARG A 81 6.73 -17.73 7.68
N SER A 82 7.36 -18.80 7.19
CA SER A 82 8.00 -18.78 5.87
C SER A 82 6.93 -18.62 4.78
N LEU A 83 7.12 -17.64 3.91
CA LEU A 83 6.25 -17.37 2.77
C LEU A 83 6.93 -17.79 1.47
N ASN A 84 6.19 -18.42 0.58
CA ASN A 84 6.64 -18.60 -0.80
C ASN A 84 6.53 -17.27 -1.58
N ASP A 85 7.11 -17.21 -2.78
CA ASP A 85 7.10 -15.98 -3.58
C ASP A 85 5.68 -15.53 -3.95
N GLU A 86 4.73 -16.45 -4.14
CA GLU A 86 3.35 -16.09 -4.47
C GLU A 86 2.61 -15.46 -3.29
N GLU A 87 2.73 -16.06 -2.10
CA GLU A 87 2.18 -15.53 -0.85
C GLU A 87 2.81 -14.18 -0.56
N LEU A 88 4.14 -14.04 -0.69
CA LEU A 88 4.84 -12.79 -0.47
C LEU A 88 4.26 -11.67 -1.34
N HIS A 89 4.02 -11.93 -2.63
CA HIS A 89 3.39 -10.95 -3.52
C HIS A 89 1.96 -10.62 -3.11
N GLN A 90 1.17 -11.59 -2.62
CA GLN A 90 -0.17 -11.32 -2.09
C GLN A 90 -0.11 -10.41 -0.85
N TYR A 91 0.79 -10.69 0.09
CA TYR A 91 1.01 -9.83 1.26
C TYR A 91 1.41 -8.42 0.83
N MET A 92 2.34 -8.28 -0.12
CA MET A 92 2.76 -6.96 -0.61
C MET A 92 1.58 -6.16 -1.16
N ILE A 93 0.72 -6.76 -1.98
CA ILE A 93 -0.47 -6.08 -2.52
C ILE A 93 -1.41 -5.67 -1.39
N ALA A 94 -1.69 -6.60 -0.46
CA ALA A 94 -2.60 -6.34 0.65
C ALA A 94 -2.09 -5.21 1.56
N TYR A 95 -0.79 -5.16 1.83
CA TYR A 95 -0.16 -4.08 2.58
C TYR A 95 -0.19 -2.74 1.83
N ILE A 96 0.06 -2.74 0.51
CA ILE A 96 -0.05 -1.50 -0.28
C ILE A 96 -1.48 -0.95 -0.22
N GLU A 97 -2.49 -1.79 -0.45
CA GLU A 97 -3.90 -1.38 -0.37
C GLU A 97 -4.26 -0.83 1.02
N TYR A 98 -3.87 -1.55 2.07
CA TYR A 98 -4.12 -1.12 3.44
C TYR A 98 -3.42 0.20 3.76
N GLY A 99 -2.15 0.35 3.34
CA GLY A 99 -1.37 1.55 3.53
C GLY A 99 -1.94 2.76 2.79
N LEU A 100 -2.39 2.58 1.54
CA LEU A 100 -3.06 3.63 0.77
C LEU A 100 -4.34 4.11 1.47
N ARG A 101 -5.20 3.18 1.89
CA ARG A 101 -6.42 3.50 2.64
C ARG A 101 -6.12 4.23 3.95
N THR A 102 -5.12 3.76 4.70
CA THR A 102 -4.67 4.41 5.93
C THR A 102 -4.20 5.84 5.69
N ILE A 103 -3.44 6.10 4.60
CA ILE A 103 -2.98 7.46 4.27
C ILE A 103 -4.16 8.37 3.91
N LYS A 104 -5.13 7.86 3.14
CA LYS A 104 -6.35 8.59 2.80
C LYS A 104 -7.17 8.94 4.05
N ASP A 105 -7.33 7.99 4.97
CA ASP A 105 -8.06 8.20 6.21
C ASP A 105 -7.37 9.25 7.10
N LEU A 106 -6.03 9.20 7.19
CA LEU A 106 -5.25 10.21 7.91
C LEU A 106 -5.42 11.62 7.31
N LYS A 107 -5.47 11.73 5.98
CA LYS A 107 -5.75 13.01 5.30
C LYS A 107 -7.15 13.53 5.67
N ASN A 108 -8.17 12.67 5.59
CA ASN A 108 -9.55 13.04 5.88
C ASN A 108 -9.76 13.45 7.35
N GLN A 109 -9.10 12.75 8.28
CA GLN A 109 -9.13 13.10 9.71
C GLN A 109 -8.49 14.46 9.98
N LYS A 110 -7.35 14.78 9.36
CA LYS A 110 -6.72 16.10 9.51
C LYS A 110 -7.59 17.23 8.97
N ALA A 111 -8.16 17.05 7.78
CA ALA A 111 -9.08 18.03 7.19
C ALA A 111 -10.29 18.28 8.12
N SER A 112 -10.90 17.21 8.65
CA SER A 112 -12.01 17.33 9.60
C SER A 112 -11.64 18.06 10.89
N MET A 113 -10.42 17.88 11.43
CA MET A 113 -9.98 18.63 12.61
C MET A 113 -9.76 20.12 12.32
N GLU A 114 -9.28 20.47 11.13
CA GLU A 114 -9.16 21.86 10.69
C GLU A 114 -10.55 22.51 10.55
N ASP A 115 -11.50 21.79 9.94
CA ASP A 115 -12.89 22.24 9.80
C ASP A 115 -13.57 22.46 11.17
N VAL A 116 -13.39 21.54 12.12
CA VAL A 116 -13.91 21.69 13.49
C VAL A 116 -13.30 22.89 14.20
N ARG A 117 -12.01 23.18 14.00
CA ARG A 117 -11.36 24.38 14.57
C ARG A 117 -11.91 25.67 13.97
N LEU A 118 -12.20 25.68 12.67
CA LEU A 118 -12.80 26.84 12.00
C LEU A 118 -14.23 27.11 12.44
N MET A 119 -15.00 26.09 12.82
CA MET A 119 -16.38 26.25 13.34
C MET A 119 -16.45 26.74 14.79
N VAL A 120 -15.40 26.57 15.58
CA VAL A 120 -15.37 26.95 17.01
C VAL A 120 -14.92 28.40 17.23
N LEU A 121 -14.27 29.02 16.22
CA LEU A 121 -13.86 30.43 16.20
C LEU A 121 -14.97 31.32 15.63
#